data_AF-A0A9E1XIM1-F1
#
_entry.id   AF-A0A9E1XIM1-F1
#
_cell.length_a   1.000
_cell.length_b   1.000
_cell.length_c   1.000
_cell.angle_alpha   90.00
_cell.angle_beta   90.00
_cell.angle_gamma   90.00
#
_symmetry.space_group_name_H-M   'P 1'
#
loop_
_entity.id
_entity.type
_entity.pdbx_description
1 polymer ?
#
loop_
_entity_poly.entity_id
_entity_poly.type
_entity_poly.pdbx_seq_one_letter_code
_entity_poly.pdbx_strand_id
1 'polypeptide(L)' 'GDKVRSRPTHGDTTINLHEYYFGIRDGKLEQAIPIPGRGKFR' A
#
# COMPACT_ATOMS: atom_id res chain seq x y z
N GLY A 1 3.43 -15.14 14.34
CA GLY A 1 4.65 -14.96 13.53
C GLY A 1 5.05 -13.50 13.55
N ASP A 2 6.32 -13.23 13.34
CA ASP A 2 6.88 -11.87 13.45
C ASP A 2 6.50 -11.01 12.24
N LYS A 3 6.31 -9.71 12.48
CA LYS A 3 6.02 -8.74 11.43
C LYS A 3 7.32 -8.05 11.00
N VAL A 4 7.54 -7.99 9.70
CA VAL A 4 8.68 -7.30 9.09
C VAL A 4 8.19 -6.21 8.13
N ARG A 5 9.03 -5.19 7.91
CA ARG A 5 8.79 -4.16 6.90
C ARG A 5 9.75 -4.41 5.75
N SER A 6 9.21 -4.48 4.53
CA SER A 6 10.01 -4.61 3.31
C SER A 6 9.79 -3.39 2.44
N ARG A 7 10.87 -2.89 1.81
CA ARG A 7 10.77 -1.87 0.77
C ARG A 7 10.70 -2.58 -0.59
N PRO A 8 9.67 -2.31 -1.42
CA PRO A 8 9.61 -2.88 -2.75
C PRO A 8 10.72 -2.31 -3.64
N THR A 9 11.18 -3.11 -4.61
CA THR A 9 12.19 -2.71 -5.59
C THR A 9 11.64 -1.69 -6.60
N HIS A 10 10.38 -1.86 -7.01
CA HIS A 10 9.70 -0.99 -7.96
C HIS A 10 8.32 -0.62 -7.41
N GLY A 11 8.05 0.68 -7.31
CA GLY A 11 6.90 1.21 -6.60
C GLY A 11 5.59 0.97 -7.33
N ASP A 12 5.48 1.49 -8.55
CA ASP A 12 4.24 1.52 -9.34
C ASP A 12 3.63 0.14 -9.57
N THR A 13 4.44 -0.85 -9.99
CA THR A 13 3.96 -2.23 -10.18
C THR A 13 3.46 -2.84 -8.88
N THR A 14 4.18 -2.65 -7.76
CA THR A 14 3.76 -3.16 -6.45
C THR A 14 2.45 -2.52 -6.01
N ILE A 15 2.33 -1.20 -6.10
CA ILE A 15 1.14 -0.44 -5.69
C ILE A 15 -0.09 -0.93 -6.46
N ASN A 16 0.05 -1.18 -7.76
CA ASN A 16 -1.04 -1.67 -8.59
C ASN A 16 -1.53 -3.08 -8.19
N LEU A 17 -0.76 -3.86 -7.42
CA LEU A 17 -1.17 -5.15 -6.88
C LEU A 17 -2.08 -5.04 -5.64
N HIS A 18 -2.23 -3.86 -5.05
CA HIS A 18 -3.00 -3.64 -3.82
C HIS A 18 -4.20 -2.71 -4.01
N GLU A 19 -5.24 -2.88 -3.19
CA GLU A 19 -6.44 -2.04 -3.22
C GLU A 19 -6.34 -0.80 -2.33
N TYR A 20 -5.50 -0.86 -1.28
CA TYR A 20 -5.36 0.19 -0.28
C TYR A 20 -3.92 0.41 0.12
N TYR A 21 -3.63 1.65 0.53
CA TYR A 21 -2.55 1.94 1.48
C TYR A 21 -3.10 2.00 2.90
N PHE A 22 -2.32 1.50 3.85
CA PHE A 22 -2.61 1.65 5.27
C PHE A 22 -1.66 2.71 5.83
N GLY A 23 -2.19 3.92 6.04
CA GLY A 23 -1.47 5.05 6.63
C GLY A 23 -1.30 4.84 8.13
N ILE A 24 -0.05 4.79 8.59
CA ILE A 24 0.29 4.63 10.01
C ILE A 24 0.84 5.95 10.56
N ARG A 25 0.30 6.43 11.67
CA ARG A 25 0.81 7.55 12.46
C ARG A 25 0.89 7.16 13.92
N ASP A 26 1.99 7.50 14.59
CA ASP A 26 2.23 7.17 16.00
C ASP A 26 2.01 5.68 16.34
N GLY A 27 2.39 4.80 15.40
CA GLY A 27 2.26 3.35 15.53
C GLY A 27 0.82 2.83 15.41
N LYS A 28 -0.15 3.68 15.11
CA LYS A 28 -1.57 3.32 14.94
C LYS A 28 -2.03 3.51 13.50
N LEU A 29 -3.00 2.71 13.09
CA LEU A 29 -3.68 2.90 11.81
C LEU A 29 -4.49 4.19 11.88
N GLU A 30 -4.15 5.15 11.02
CA GLU A 30 -4.86 6.42 10.88
C GLU A 30 -5.92 6.33 9.79
N GLN A 31 -5.56 5.73 8.64
CA GLN A 31 -6.47 5.67 7.49
C GLN A 31 -6.15 4.48 6.57
N ALA A 32 -7.20 3.88 6.01
CA ALA A 32 -7.11 3.04 4.83
C ALA A 32 -7.43 3.89 3.59
N ILE A 33 -6.44 4.12 2.74
CA ILE A 33 -6.52 5.01 1.58
C ILE A 33 -6.74 4.12 0.34
N PRO A 34 -7.89 4.19 -0.34
CA PRO A 34 -8.13 3.40 -1.54
C PRO A 34 -7.17 3.81 -2.66
N ILE A 35 -6.91 2.88 -3.59
CA ILE A 35 -6.13 3.11 -4.81
C ILE A 35 -7.10 3.05 -6.00
N PRO A 36 -7.81 4.15 -6.34
CA PRO A 36 -8.88 4.12 -7.34
C PRO A 36 -8.36 3.96 -8.78
N GLY A 37 -7.06 4.19 -8.97
CA GLY A 37 -6.35 4.04 -10.23
C GLY A 37 -5.87 2.62 -10.51
N ARG A 38 -5.93 1.71 -9.52
CA ARG A 38 -5.48 0.33 -9.69
C ARG A 38 -6.20 -0.32 -10.88
N GLY A 39 -5.42 -1.01 -11.72
CA GLY A 39 -5.94 -1.76 -12.86
C GLY A 39 -6.45 -0.89 -14.01
N LYS A 40 -6.37 0.45 -13.92
CA LYS A 40 -6.75 1.36 -14.99
C LYS A 40 -5.57 1.57 -15.93
N PHE A 41 -5.53 0.73 -16.96
CA PHE A 41 -4.50 0.75 -18.01
C PHE A 41 -5.03 1.30 -19.36
N ARG A 42 -6.18 1.98 -19.35
CA ARG A 42 -6.89 2.46 -20.54
C ARG A 42 -7.36 3.90 -20.36
#